data_AF-A0A655XE62-F1
#
_entry.id   AF-A0A655XE62-F1
#
_cell.length_a   1.000
_cell.length_b   1.000
_cell.length_c   1.000
_cell.angle_alpha   90.00
_cell.angle_beta   90.00
_cell.angle_gamma   90.00
#
_symmetry.space_group_name_H-M   'P 1'
#
loop_
_entity.id
_entity.type
_entity.pdbx_description
1 polymer ?
#
loop_
_entity_poly.entity_id
_entity_poly.type
_entity_poly.pdbx_seq_one_letter_code
_entity_poly.pdbx_strand_id
1 'polypeptide(L)'
;MASVEQPELRTSVAGEQVWLVDYTDLAQAPDDLNQAEILGIVDHHRLGDVMTVNPLEAWIWPVGCTSTILFNLFKMENAEITRPLALLMSSAILSDTVGFASPTCTQKDRDAVAELSVLAGITDLEGFIKALLIAKTDIEGLSAAQLVEKDLKAYPFNGRELVVGQVELATLEQVTDMIDALEADLQRRCDEELLALAALMLTDITTAQTRLLFKGEWSEKLAKHAKDGVLMMENTLSRKKQGWPWLQTELA
;
A
#
# COMPACT_ATOMS: atom_id res chain seq x y z
N MET A 1 -2.33 -17.36 -10.93
CA MET A 1 -2.66 -16.17 -11.75
C MET A 1 -4.06 -16.35 -12.33
N ALA A 2 -4.86 -15.28 -12.47
CA ALA A 2 -6.25 -15.35 -12.94
C ALA A 2 -6.41 -15.67 -14.44
N SER A 3 -5.30 -15.73 -15.20
CA SER A 3 -5.29 -15.99 -16.65
C SER A 3 -6.19 -15.04 -17.43
N VAL A 4 -6.24 -13.78 -17.01
CA VAL A 4 -6.92 -12.68 -17.71
C VAL A 4 -5.85 -11.82 -18.39
N GLU A 5 -6.13 -11.37 -19.61
CA GLU A 5 -5.23 -10.45 -20.33
C GLU A 5 -5.16 -9.10 -19.61
N GLN A 6 -3.97 -8.49 -19.61
CA GLN A 6 -3.80 -7.15 -19.09
C GLN A 6 -4.66 -6.18 -19.92
N PRO A 7 -5.41 -5.26 -19.28
CA PRO A 7 -6.16 -4.24 -20.00
C PRO A 7 -5.27 -3.39 -20.91
N GLU A 8 -5.84 -2.90 -22.01
CA GLU A 8 -5.18 -1.94 -22.89
C GLU A 8 -4.85 -0.65 -22.11
N LEU A 9 -3.62 -0.13 -22.25
CA LEU A 9 -3.27 1.18 -21.71
C LEU A 9 -3.94 2.27 -22.54
N ARG A 10 -4.92 2.95 -21.95
CA ARG A 10 -5.59 4.11 -22.54
C ARG A 10 -5.11 5.39 -21.88
N THR A 11 -4.55 6.30 -22.67
CA THR A 11 -4.11 7.64 -22.23
C THR A 11 -5.00 8.76 -22.77
N SER A 12 -5.99 8.43 -23.60
CA SER A 12 -6.95 9.34 -24.21
C SER A 12 -8.29 8.64 -24.36
N VAL A 13 -9.37 9.36 -24.08
CA VAL A 13 -10.76 8.87 -24.12
C VAL A 13 -11.72 9.86 -24.79
N ALA A 14 -11.21 10.92 -25.43
CA ALA A 14 -12.04 11.92 -26.09
C ALA A 14 -13.03 11.31 -27.10
N GLY A 15 -14.30 11.67 -26.97
CA GLY A 15 -15.38 11.17 -27.82
C GLY A 15 -15.83 9.73 -27.52
N GLU A 16 -15.25 9.05 -26.52
CA GLU A 16 -15.70 7.74 -26.08
C GLU A 16 -16.79 7.81 -25.01
N GLN A 17 -17.50 6.69 -24.82
CA GLN A 17 -18.41 6.48 -23.69
C GLN A 17 -17.70 5.67 -22.61
N VAL A 18 -17.66 6.18 -21.38
CA VAL A 18 -16.82 5.62 -20.32
C VAL A 18 -17.56 5.41 -19.00
N TRP A 19 -17.10 4.43 -18.24
CA TRP A 19 -17.42 4.26 -16.83
C TRP A 19 -16.18 4.55 -16.00
N LEU A 20 -16.32 5.29 -14.92
CA LEU A 20 -15.23 5.51 -13.96
C LEU A 20 -15.33 4.47 -12.86
N VAL A 21 -14.19 3.84 -12.53
CA VAL A 21 -14.10 2.81 -11.50
C VAL A 21 -12.97 3.19 -10.58
N ASP A 22 -13.24 3.25 -9.27
CA ASP A 22 -12.25 3.51 -8.20
C ASP A 22 -11.71 4.95 -8.11
N TYR A 23 -12.23 5.88 -8.91
CA TYR A 23 -11.89 7.29 -8.79
C TYR A 23 -12.99 8.22 -9.29
N THR A 24 -13.00 9.43 -8.74
CA THR A 24 -13.85 10.55 -9.18
C THR A 24 -13.11 11.90 -9.15
N ASP A 25 -11.81 11.90 -8.91
CA ASP A 25 -10.94 13.09 -8.92
C ASP A 25 -10.27 13.21 -10.30
N LEU A 26 -10.48 14.33 -11.00
CA LEU A 26 -10.02 14.55 -12.37
C LEU A 26 -8.50 14.51 -12.49
N ALA A 27 -7.76 14.76 -11.40
CA ALA A 27 -6.30 14.64 -11.40
C ALA A 27 -5.80 13.20 -11.61
N GLN A 28 -6.68 12.20 -11.46
CA GLN A 28 -6.39 10.78 -11.70
C GLN A 28 -6.85 10.30 -13.09
N ALA A 29 -7.58 11.13 -13.82
CA ALA A 29 -8.16 10.81 -15.11
C ALA A 29 -7.19 11.10 -16.28
N PRO A 30 -7.45 10.54 -17.48
CA PRO A 30 -6.87 11.07 -18.72
C PRO A 30 -7.17 12.56 -18.90
N ASP A 31 -6.20 13.30 -19.44
CA ASP A 31 -6.27 14.77 -19.63
C ASP A 31 -7.51 15.23 -20.43
N ASP A 32 -8.04 14.35 -21.29
CA ASP A 32 -9.16 14.61 -22.18
C ASP A 32 -10.48 13.97 -21.72
N LEU A 33 -10.59 13.53 -20.45
CA LEU A 33 -11.83 12.94 -19.91
C LEU A 33 -13.04 13.86 -20.07
N ASN A 34 -12.84 15.18 -20.01
CA ASN A 34 -13.91 16.17 -20.20
C ASN A 34 -14.49 16.20 -21.63
N GLN A 35 -13.86 15.51 -22.58
CA GLN A 35 -14.34 15.33 -23.94
C GLN A 35 -15.02 13.95 -24.14
N ALA A 36 -15.05 13.11 -23.11
CA ALA A 36 -15.76 11.83 -23.10
C ALA A 36 -17.18 11.99 -22.55
N GLU A 37 -18.05 11.02 -22.85
CA GLU A 37 -19.35 10.87 -22.22
C GLU A 37 -19.25 9.88 -21.05
N ILE A 38 -19.32 10.38 -19.83
CA ILE A 38 -19.31 9.55 -18.62
C ILE A 38 -20.72 8.99 -18.38
N LEU A 39 -20.87 7.68 -18.56
CA LEU A 39 -22.14 6.97 -18.40
C LEU A 39 -22.41 6.57 -16.94
N GLY A 40 -21.35 6.30 -16.18
CA GLY A 40 -21.50 5.85 -14.80
C GLY A 40 -20.22 5.87 -13.98
N ILE A 41 -20.39 5.72 -12.67
CA ILE A 41 -19.34 5.74 -11.65
C ILE A 41 -19.57 4.57 -10.68
N VAL A 42 -18.52 3.83 -10.37
CA VAL A 42 -18.48 2.90 -9.23
C VAL A 42 -17.24 3.21 -8.42
N ASP A 43 -17.41 3.74 -7.20
CA ASP A 43 -16.28 4.26 -6.40
C ASP A 43 -16.52 4.01 -4.91
N HIS A 44 -15.45 3.88 -4.14
CA HIS A 44 -15.51 3.76 -2.68
C HIS A 44 -14.83 4.94 -1.96
N HIS A 45 -14.26 5.87 -2.71
CA HIS A 45 -13.67 7.10 -2.19
C HIS A 45 -14.73 8.15 -1.86
N ARG A 46 -14.27 9.29 -1.31
CA ARG A 46 -15.09 10.51 -1.31
C ARG A 46 -15.39 10.90 -2.76
N LEU A 47 -16.56 11.46 -3.01
CA LEU A 47 -16.84 12.09 -4.29
C LEU A 47 -15.81 13.23 -4.55
N GLY A 48 -15.17 13.16 -5.71
CA GLY A 48 -14.18 14.12 -6.20
C GLY A 48 -14.81 15.33 -6.90
N ASP A 49 -14.13 15.82 -7.94
CA ASP A 49 -14.47 17.02 -8.71
C ASP A 49 -14.94 16.71 -10.14
N VAL A 50 -15.17 15.44 -10.46
CA VAL A 50 -15.81 15.03 -11.72
C VAL A 50 -17.18 15.69 -11.87
N MET A 51 -17.43 16.19 -13.09
CA MET A 51 -18.71 16.78 -13.47
C MET A 51 -19.18 16.17 -14.79
N THR A 52 -20.48 15.98 -14.93
CA THR A 52 -21.10 15.53 -16.17
C THR A 52 -22.15 16.52 -16.65
N VAL A 53 -22.34 16.57 -17.97
CA VAL A 53 -23.41 17.37 -18.59
C VAL A 53 -24.76 16.65 -18.49
N ASN A 54 -24.74 15.33 -18.69
CA ASN A 54 -25.93 14.47 -18.64
C ASN A 54 -26.02 13.73 -17.29
N PRO A 55 -27.23 13.35 -16.86
CA PRO A 55 -27.39 12.40 -15.76
C PRO A 55 -26.60 11.10 -16.02
N LEU A 56 -26.02 10.54 -14.96
CA LEU A 56 -25.23 9.30 -14.99
C LEU A 56 -25.69 8.35 -13.89
N GLU A 57 -25.29 7.08 -13.97
CA GLU A 57 -25.51 6.10 -12.89
C GLU A 57 -24.32 6.05 -11.92
N ALA A 58 -24.55 6.32 -10.63
CA ALA A 58 -23.47 6.40 -9.65
C ALA A 58 -23.68 5.47 -8.44
N TRP A 59 -22.72 4.59 -8.20
CA TRP A 59 -22.65 3.70 -7.04
C TRP A 59 -21.44 4.04 -6.19
N ILE A 60 -21.67 4.82 -5.12
CA ILE A 60 -20.60 5.27 -4.22
C ILE A 60 -20.90 4.79 -2.81
N TRP A 61 -20.14 3.80 -2.33
CA TRP A 61 -20.37 3.17 -1.02
C TRP A 61 -19.15 3.33 -0.11
N PRO A 62 -19.34 3.59 1.19
CA PRO A 62 -18.24 3.65 2.16
C PRO A 62 -17.79 2.24 2.56
N VAL A 63 -17.19 1.51 1.62
CA VAL A 63 -16.63 0.16 1.79
C VAL A 63 -15.12 0.15 1.55
N GLY A 64 -14.46 -0.96 1.87
CA GLY A 64 -13.01 -1.07 1.77
C GLY A 64 -12.46 -1.13 0.35
N CYS A 65 -13.27 -1.52 -0.64
CA CYS A 65 -12.84 -1.64 -2.04
C CYS A 65 -14.01 -1.49 -3.02
N THR A 66 -13.76 -0.87 -4.18
CA THR A 66 -14.72 -0.77 -5.29
C THR A 66 -15.21 -2.14 -5.80
N SER A 67 -14.36 -3.17 -5.77
CA SER A 67 -14.76 -4.54 -6.15
C SER A 67 -15.83 -5.14 -5.24
N THR A 68 -15.95 -4.68 -3.99
CA THR A 68 -17.06 -5.05 -3.10
C THR A 68 -18.39 -4.50 -3.64
N ILE A 69 -18.39 -3.30 -4.22
CA ILE A 69 -19.57 -2.70 -4.84
C ILE A 69 -19.93 -3.48 -6.11
N LEU A 70 -18.95 -3.74 -6.99
CA LEU A 70 -19.14 -4.53 -8.20
C LEU A 70 -19.69 -5.93 -7.89
N PHE A 71 -19.17 -6.60 -6.85
CA PHE A 71 -19.68 -7.91 -6.42
C PHE A 71 -21.18 -7.85 -6.09
N ASN A 72 -21.61 -6.83 -5.35
CA ASN A 72 -23.01 -6.64 -5.02
C ASN A 72 -23.85 -6.31 -6.26
N LEU A 73 -23.34 -5.51 -7.20
CA LEU A 73 -24.02 -5.21 -8.47
C LEU A 73 -24.22 -6.46 -9.34
N PHE A 74 -23.20 -7.31 -9.47
CA PHE A 74 -23.33 -8.59 -10.17
C PHE A 74 -24.44 -9.44 -9.55
N LYS A 75 -24.52 -9.49 -8.21
CA LYS A 75 -25.59 -10.22 -7.52
C LYS A 75 -26.96 -9.59 -7.73
N MET A 76 -27.07 -8.26 -7.67
CA MET A 76 -28.33 -7.54 -7.90
C MET A 76 -28.89 -7.78 -9.30
N GLU A 77 -28.02 -7.78 -10.30
CA GLU A 77 -28.37 -8.01 -11.71
C GLU A 77 -28.48 -9.50 -12.08
N ASN A 78 -28.27 -10.41 -11.12
CA ASN A 78 -28.17 -11.86 -11.36
C ASN A 78 -27.16 -12.21 -12.48
N ALA A 79 -26.08 -11.44 -12.57
CA ALA A 79 -25.00 -11.65 -13.53
C ALA A 79 -24.02 -12.72 -13.01
N GLU A 80 -23.49 -13.54 -13.93
CA GLU A 80 -22.53 -14.58 -13.59
C GLU A 80 -21.17 -13.99 -13.22
N ILE A 81 -20.65 -14.38 -12.05
CA ILE A 81 -19.25 -14.13 -11.66
C ILE A 81 -18.43 -15.36 -11.99
N THR A 82 -17.72 -15.31 -13.10
CA THR A 82 -16.82 -16.40 -13.52
C THR A 82 -15.64 -16.54 -12.56
N ARG A 83 -15.00 -17.71 -12.52
CA ARG A 83 -13.83 -17.96 -11.66
C ARG A 83 -12.71 -16.92 -11.82
N PRO A 84 -12.29 -16.51 -13.04
CA PRO A 84 -11.29 -15.45 -13.21
C PRO A 84 -11.72 -14.10 -12.62
N LEU A 85 -12.98 -13.69 -12.80
CA LEU A 85 -13.51 -12.48 -12.18
C LEU A 85 -13.51 -12.58 -10.66
N ALA A 86 -13.91 -13.74 -10.12
CA ALA A 86 -13.88 -13.96 -8.68
C ALA A 86 -12.47 -13.82 -8.10
N LEU A 87 -11.45 -14.34 -8.79
CA LEU A 87 -10.06 -14.17 -8.41
C LEU A 87 -9.63 -12.69 -8.42
N LEU A 88 -9.98 -11.95 -9.48
CA LEU A 88 -9.63 -10.53 -9.60
C LEU A 88 -10.32 -9.69 -8.52
N MET A 89 -11.63 -9.87 -8.32
CA MET A 89 -12.40 -9.16 -7.31
C MET A 89 -11.89 -9.46 -5.90
N SER A 90 -11.64 -10.73 -5.55
CA SER A 90 -11.02 -11.09 -4.27
C SER A 90 -9.64 -10.44 -4.10
N SER A 91 -8.82 -10.42 -5.16
CA SER A 91 -7.49 -9.82 -5.11
C SER A 91 -7.56 -8.31 -4.89
N ALA A 92 -8.47 -7.61 -5.57
CA ALA A 92 -8.68 -6.18 -5.39
C ALA A 92 -9.12 -5.87 -3.95
N ILE A 93 -10.13 -6.59 -3.43
CA ILE A 93 -10.62 -6.38 -2.06
C ILE A 93 -9.51 -6.62 -1.04
N LEU A 94 -8.77 -7.72 -1.16
CA LEU A 94 -7.68 -8.05 -0.24
C LEU A 94 -6.49 -7.09 -0.36
N SER A 95 -6.24 -6.52 -1.54
CA SER A 95 -5.22 -5.49 -1.74
C SER A 95 -5.57 -4.20 -0.99
N ASP A 96 -6.77 -3.65 -1.20
CA ASP A 96 -7.15 -2.34 -0.65
C ASP A 96 -7.40 -2.42 0.87
N THR A 97 -7.89 -3.57 1.31
CA THR A 97 -8.13 -3.83 2.73
C THR A 97 -6.89 -4.33 3.47
N VAL A 98 -5.73 -4.49 2.79
CA VAL A 98 -4.48 -5.00 3.38
C VAL A 98 -4.73 -6.33 4.12
N GLY A 99 -5.28 -7.32 3.42
CA GLY A 99 -5.66 -8.59 4.05
C GLY A 99 -6.65 -8.42 5.21
N PHE A 100 -7.56 -7.44 5.10
CA PHE A 100 -8.50 -7.00 6.12
C PHE A 100 -7.94 -6.24 7.34
N ALA A 101 -6.66 -5.88 7.35
CA ALA A 101 -6.05 -5.09 8.42
C ALA A 101 -6.34 -3.58 8.29
N SER A 102 -6.69 -3.09 7.09
CA SER A 102 -7.01 -1.69 6.86
C SER A 102 -8.24 -1.24 7.66
N PRO A 103 -8.23 -0.03 8.26
CA PRO A 103 -9.40 0.54 8.93
C PRO A 103 -10.57 0.83 7.98
N THR A 104 -10.35 0.83 6.66
CA THR A 104 -11.43 0.98 5.66
C THR A 104 -12.19 -0.32 5.44
N CYS A 105 -11.64 -1.47 5.87
CA CYS A 105 -12.28 -2.76 5.70
C CYS A 105 -13.59 -2.85 6.47
N THR A 106 -14.67 -3.19 5.79
CA THR A 106 -16.00 -3.38 6.35
C THR A 106 -16.40 -4.85 6.36
N GLN A 107 -17.53 -5.16 7.01
CA GLN A 107 -18.11 -6.49 6.98
C GLN A 107 -18.50 -6.91 5.55
N LYS A 108 -18.95 -5.97 4.70
CA LYS A 108 -19.31 -6.26 3.31
C LYS A 108 -18.11 -6.76 2.50
N ASP A 109 -16.92 -6.24 2.76
CA ASP A 109 -15.69 -6.69 2.10
C ASP A 109 -15.34 -8.13 2.50
N ARG A 110 -15.50 -8.46 3.79
CA ARG A 110 -15.27 -9.82 4.32
C ARG A 110 -16.28 -10.81 3.75
N ASP A 111 -17.56 -10.44 3.70
CA ASP A 111 -18.63 -11.27 3.15
C ASP A 111 -18.42 -11.52 1.65
N ALA A 112 -18.04 -10.47 0.90
CA ALA A 112 -17.73 -10.58 -0.52
C ALA A 112 -16.55 -11.53 -0.76
N VAL A 113 -15.43 -11.38 -0.04
CA VAL A 113 -14.28 -12.29 -0.19
C VAL A 113 -14.63 -13.72 0.22
N ALA A 114 -15.46 -13.93 1.24
CA ALA A 114 -15.88 -15.28 1.64
C ALA A 114 -16.63 -16.00 0.50
N GLU A 115 -17.57 -15.31 -0.16
CA GLU A 115 -18.30 -15.88 -1.30
C GLU A 115 -17.39 -16.01 -2.55
N LEU A 116 -16.63 -14.97 -2.88
CA LEU A 116 -15.74 -14.95 -4.04
C LEU A 116 -14.63 -16.00 -3.93
N SER A 117 -14.13 -16.30 -2.73
CA SER A 117 -13.11 -17.34 -2.51
C SER A 117 -13.62 -18.73 -2.91
N VAL A 118 -14.89 -19.02 -2.65
CA VAL A 118 -15.53 -20.27 -3.09
C VAL A 118 -15.59 -20.33 -4.62
N LEU A 119 -16.03 -19.26 -5.27
CA LEU A 119 -16.11 -19.17 -6.74
C LEU A 119 -14.73 -19.22 -7.41
N ALA A 120 -13.73 -18.61 -6.78
CA ALA A 120 -12.34 -18.58 -7.22
C ALA A 120 -11.63 -19.93 -7.01
N GLY A 121 -12.15 -20.79 -6.13
CA GLY A 121 -11.49 -22.03 -5.70
C GLY A 121 -10.25 -21.77 -4.83
N ILE A 122 -10.27 -20.70 -4.02
CA ILE A 122 -9.22 -20.40 -3.04
C ILE A 122 -9.47 -21.26 -1.81
N THR A 123 -8.62 -22.27 -1.59
CA THR A 123 -8.73 -23.19 -0.44
C THR A 123 -7.88 -22.77 0.76
N ASP A 124 -6.86 -21.94 0.53
CA ASP A 124 -5.97 -21.37 1.54
C ASP A 124 -5.98 -19.85 1.40
N LEU A 125 -6.88 -19.19 2.14
CA LEU A 125 -7.06 -17.74 2.07
C LEU A 125 -5.87 -17.00 2.69
N GLU A 126 -5.30 -17.51 3.79
CA GLU A 126 -4.15 -16.88 4.45
C GLU A 126 -2.91 -16.91 3.55
N GLY A 127 -2.61 -18.06 2.95
CA GLY A 127 -1.52 -18.18 1.98
C GLY A 127 -1.75 -17.31 0.73
N PHE A 128 -3.00 -17.22 0.27
CA PHE A 128 -3.36 -16.33 -0.85
C PHE A 128 -3.14 -14.85 -0.52
N ILE A 129 -3.60 -14.39 0.66
CA ILE A 129 -3.39 -13.02 1.14
C ILE A 129 -1.89 -12.73 1.24
N LYS A 130 -1.10 -13.63 1.85
CA LYS A 130 0.35 -13.46 1.98
C LYS A 130 1.01 -13.31 0.61
N ALA A 131 0.71 -14.20 -0.34
CA ALA A 131 1.27 -14.15 -1.68
C ALA A 131 0.88 -12.86 -2.44
N LEU A 132 -0.37 -12.42 -2.32
CA LEU A 132 -0.87 -11.20 -2.94
C LEU A 132 -0.17 -9.95 -2.38
N LEU A 133 -0.06 -9.83 -1.05
CA LEU A 133 0.56 -8.66 -0.42
C LEU A 133 2.06 -8.61 -0.69
N ILE A 134 2.76 -9.76 -0.74
CA ILE A 134 4.16 -9.82 -1.17
C ILE A 134 4.30 -9.28 -2.60
N ALA A 135 3.45 -9.72 -3.53
CA ALA A 135 3.47 -9.22 -4.91
C ALA A 135 3.13 -7.71 -5.01
N LYS A 136 2.28 -7.19 -4.11
CA LYS A 136 1.96 -5.75 -4.04
C LYS A 136 3.12 -4.92 -3.50
N THR A 137 3.90 -5.48 -2.57
CA THR A 137 5.06 -4.85 -1.93
C THR A 137 6.37 -5.34 -2.55
N ASP A 138 6.34 -5.66 -3.84
CA ASP A 138 7.48 -6.28 -4.52
C ASP A 138 8.73 -5.38 -4.42
N ILE A 139 9.80 -5.99 -3.95
CA ILE A 139 11.13 -5.41 -3.77
C ILE A 139 12.17 -6.15 -4.62
N GLU A 140 11.77 -7.17 -5.39
CA GLU A 140 12.68 -7.94 -6.22
C GLU A 140 13.43 -7.04 -7.21
N GLY A 141 14.73 -7.31 -7.35
CA GLY A 141 15.61 -6.54 -8.23
C GLY A 141 16.07 -5.18 -7.69
N LEU A 142 15.54 -4.72 -6.54
CA LEU A 142 16.04 -3.51 -5.88
C LEU A 142 17.25 -3.81 -5.00
N SER A 143 18.30 -3.01 -5.13
CA SER A 143 19.43 -3.02 -4.20
C SER A 143 19.05 -2.37 -2.85
N ALA A 144 19.81 -2.67 -1.80
CA ALA A 144 19.65 -2.06 -0.47
C ALA A 144 19.62 -0.52 -0.53
N ALA A 145 20.53 0.09 -1.30
CA ALA A 145 20.59 1.53 -1.49
C ALA A 145 19.31 2.08 -2.16
N GLN A 146 18.78 1.39 -3.17
CA GLN A 146 17.54 1.79 -3.84
C GLN A 146 16.32 1.67 -2.91
N LEU A 147 16.27 0.64 -2.07
CA LEU A 147 15.21 0.48 -1.07
C LEU A 147 15.22 1.61 -0.04
N VAL A 148 16.41 1.94 0.49
CA VAL A 148 16.57 3.05 1.45
C VAL A 148 16.15 4.37 0.82
N GLU A 149 16.56 4.65 -0.41
CA GLU A 149 16.33 5.93 -1.10
C GLU A 149 14.86 6.18 -1.44
N LYS A 150 14.07 5.13 -1.71
CA LYS A 150 12.68 5.20 -2.21
C LYS A 150 11.79 6.12 -1.36
N ASP A 151 11.95 6.07 -0.04
CA ASP A 151 11.33 7.03 0.88
C ASP A 151 12.31 7.45 1.97
N LEU A 152 13.47 8.00 1.58
CA LEU A 152 14.39 8.65 2.50
C LEU A 152 14.02 10.12 2.72
N LYS A 153 14.14 10.61 3.96
CA LYS A 153 14.02 12.05 4.29
C LYS A 153 15.11 12.48 5.25
N ALA A 154 15.66 13.66 4.99
CA ALA A 154 16.62 14.33 5.86
C ALA A 154 15.90 15.16 6.93
N TYR A 155 16.47 15.20 8.12
CA TYR A 155 15.97 15.91 9.29
C TYR A 155 17.12 16.60 10.03
N PRO A 156 17.19 17.94 10.01
CA PRO A 156 18.10 18.66 10.88
C PRO A 156 17.58 18.60 12.33
N PHE A 157 18.40 18.12 13.26
CA PHE A 157 18.03 17.99 14.67
C PHE A 157 19.23 18.20 15.60
N ASN A 158 19.06 19.04 16.64
CA ASN A 158 20.11 19.39 17.61
C ASN A 158 21.47 19.76 16.98
N GLY A 159 21.45 20.50 15.87
CA GLY A 159 22.65 20.98 15.17
C GLY A 159 23.41 19.91 14.37
N ARG A 160 22.79 18.74 14.13
CA ARG A 160 23.30 17.67 13.28
C ARG A 160 22.26 17.28 12.23
N GLU A 161 22.73 16.60 11.18
CA GLU A 161 21.88 16.04 10.13
C GLU A 161 21.59 14.55 10.39
N LEU A 162 20.34 14.16 10.19
CA LEU A 162 19.87 12.79 10.31
C LEU A 162 19.07 12.41 9.06
N VAL A 163 19.01 11.13 8.72
CA VAL A 163 18.10 10.62 7.69
C VAL A 163 17.23 9.49 8.24
N VAL A 164 15.96 9.46 7.84
CA VAL A 164 15.01 8.41 8.20
C VAL A 164 14.26 7.91 6.97
N GLY A 165 14.54 6.66 6.60
CA GLY A 165 13.89 5.94 5.51
C GLY A 165 12.69 5.13 5.96
N GLN A 166 11.81 4.76 5.03
CA GLN A 166 10.74 3.79 5.28
C GLN A 166 10.57 2.83 4.09
N VAL A 167 10.42 1.55 4.37
CA VAL A 167 10.07 0.49 3.41
C VAL A 167 8.86 -0.25 3.96
N GLU A 168 7.75 -0.20 3.23
CA GLU A 168 6.52 -0.93 3.54
C GLU A 168 6.59 -2.34 2.93
N LEU A 169 6.31 -3.34 3.75
CA LEU A 169 6.41 -4.76 3.46
C LEU A 169 5.12 -5.47 3.86
N ALA A 170 4.75 -6.52 3.15
CA ALA A 170 3.70 -7.43 3.59
C ALA A 170 4.12 -8.27 4.80
N THR A 171 5.42 -8.60 4.88
CA THR A 171 6.06 -9.24 6.03
C THR A 171 7.54 -8.85 6.09
N LEU A 172 8.09 -8.79 7.31
CA LEU A 172 9.52 -8.57 7.52
C LEU A 172 10.40 -9.67 6.91
N GLU A 173 9.86 -10.86 6.65
CA GLU A 173 10.62 -11.93 6.01
C GLU A 173 11.14 -11.55 4.61
N GLN A 174 10.48 -10.62 3.91
CA GLN A 174 10.88 -10.17 2.58
C GLN A 174 12.31 -9.59 2.54
N VAL A 175 12.79 -9.02 3.65
CA VAL A 175 14.08 -8.33 3.72
C VAL A 175 15.08 -9.01 4.63
N THR A 176 14.78 -10.19 5.18
CA THR A 176 15.66 -10.92 6.11
C THR A 176 17.08 -11.10 5.54
N ASP A 177 17.18 -11.50 4.27
CA ASP A 177 18.47 -11.74 3.60
C ASP A 177 19.17 -10.44 3.16
N MET A 178 18.51 -9.28 3.32
CA MET A 178 19.04 -7.96 2.95
C MET A 178 19.44 -7.11 4.16
N ILE A 179 19.17 -7.55 5.39
CA ILE A 179 19.39 -6.75 6.61
C ILE A 179 20.83 -6.24 6.67
N ASP A 180 21.82 -7.12 6.47
CA ASP A 180 23.23 -6.72 6.55
C ASP A 180 23.60 -5.69 5.47
N ALA A 181 23.05 -5.83 4.27
CA ALA A 181 23.28 -4.89 3.17
C ALA A 181 22.60 -3.53 3.41
N LEU A 182 21.39 -3.52 4.01
CA LEU A 182 20.69 -2.31 4.41
C LEU A 182 21.46 -1.58 5.51
N GLU A 183 21.91 -2.31 6.53
CA GLU A 183 22.72 -1.76 7.61
C GLU A 183 24.05 -1.19 7.10
N ALA A 184 24.70 -1.87 6.14
CA ALA A 184 25.92 -1.38 5.51
C ALA A 184 25.68 -0.09 4.72
N ASP A 185 24.56 0.04 3.99
CA ASP A 185 24.21 1.28 3.30
C ASP A 185 23.95 2.43 4.28
N LEU A 186 23.23 2.18 5.38
CA LEU A 186 23.01 3.19 6.42
C LEU A 186 24.33 3.67 7.04
N GLN A 187 25.26 2.75 7.32
CA GLN A 187 26.58 3.12 7.83
C GLN A 187 27.37 3.94 6.82
N ARG A 188 27.39 3.52 5.55
CA ARG A 188 28.05 4.25 4.46
C ARG A 188 27.55 5.69 4.36
N ARG A 189 26.23 5.91 4.46
CA ARG A 189 25.63 7.25 4.46
C ARG A 189 26.06 8.09 5.66
N CYS A 190 26.10 7.51 6.86
CA CYS A 190 26.64 8.22 8.03
C CYS A 190 28.08 8.70 7.80
N ASP A 191 28.92 7.86 7.19
CA ASP A 191 30.33 8.17 6.97
C ASP A 191 30.54 9.20 5.85
N GLU A 192 29.81 9.08 4.73
CA GLU A 192 29.94 9.97 3.56
C GLU A 192 29.27 11.34 3.77
N GLU A 193 28.10 11.37 4.42
CA GLU A 193 27.29 12.58 4.59
C GLU A 193 27.45 13.21 5.99
N LEU A 194 28.32 12.64 6.84
CA LEU A 194 28.62 13.09 8.21
C LEU A 194 27.37 13.16 9.12
N LEU A 195 26.42 12.25 8.90
CA LEU A 195 25.15 12.19 9.62
C LEU A 195 25.38 11.73 11.06
N ALA A 196 24.63 12.32 12.00
CA ALA A 196 24.61 11.82 13.37
C ALA A 196 23.83 10.50 13.50
N LEU A 197 22.85 10.26 12.63
CA LEU A 197 22.06 9.05 12.57
C LEU A 197 21.49 8.81 11.17
N ALA A 198 21.58 7.58 10.69
CA ALA A 198 20.77 7.08 9.58
C ALA A 198 19.89 5.94 10.10
N ALA A 199 18.58 6.04 9.88
CA ALA A 199 17.61 5.03 10.32
C ALA A 199 16.71 4.58 9.17
N LEU A 200 16.28 3.32 9.20
CA LEU A 200 15.34 2.73 8.24
C LEU A 200 14.23 2.01 8.98
N MET A 201 12.99 2.39 8.70
CA MET A 201 11.79 1.70 9.17
C MET A 201 11.42 0.60 8.17
N LEU A 202 11.59 -0.66 8.56
CA LEU A 202 11.05 -1.81 7.85
C LEU A 202 9.68 -2.13 8.44
N THR A 203 8.62 -1.72 7.75
CA THR A 203 7.25 -1.69 8.29
C THR A 203 6.43 -2.82 7.68
N ASP A 204 6.01 -3.78 8.52
CA ASP A 204 5.00 -4.76 8.17
C ASP A 204 3.62 -4.13 8.29
N ILE A 205 2.98 -3.89 7.14
CA ILE A 205 1.68 -3.22 7.07
C ILE A 205 0.53 -4.13 7.53
N THR A 206 0.74 -5.44 7.58
CA THR A 206 -0.26 -6.43 7.97
C THR A 206 -0.34 -6.54 9.50
N THR A 207 0.81 -6.55 10.17
CA THR A 207 0.90 -6.68 11.64
C THR A 207 1.03 -5.33 12.37
N ALA A 208 1.17 -4.23 11.63
CA ALA A 208 1.45 -2.90 12.14
C ALA A 208 2.72 -2.82 13.02
N GLN A 209 3.70 -3.66 12.71
CA GLN A 209 5.00 -3.70 13.38
C GLN A 209 6.08 -3.10 12.49
N THR A 210 7.00 -2.34 13.10
CA THR A 210 8.18 -1.83 12.40
C THR A 210 9.44 -2.34 13.06
N ARG A 211 10.34 -2.95 12.28
CA ARG A 211 11.74 -3.14 12.69
C ARG A 211 12.53 -1.90 12.30
N LEU A 212 13.17 -1.27 13.29
CA LEU A 212 14.01 -0.10 13.05
C LEU A 212 15.47 -0.54 12.92
N LEU A 213 16.06 -0.33 11.75
CA LEU A 213 17.51 -0.39 11.56
C LEU A 213 18.09 1.01 11.77
N PHE A 214 19.25 1.11 12.40
CA PHE A 214 19.88 2.40 12.67
C PHE A 214 21.40 2.29 12.79
N LYS A 215 22.11 3.31 12.28
CA LYS A 215 23.57 3.47 12.34
C LYS A 215 23.94 4.93 12.60
N GLY A 216 25.22 5.18 12.93
CA GLY A 216 25.77 6.51 13.19
C GLY A 216 26.10 6.77 14.66
N GLU A 217 26.65 7.95 14.92
CA GLU A 217 27.13 8.40 16.23
C GLU A 217 26.09 8.28 17.34
N TRP A 218 24.81 8.54 17.04
CA TRP A 218 23.75 8.54 18.05
C TRP A 218 23.06 7.18 18.21
N SER A 219 23.54 6.13 17.53
CA SER A 219 22.95 4.78 17.61
C SER A 219 22.86 4.25 19.05
N GLU A 220 23.83 4.55 19.92
CA GLU A 220 23.84 4.09 21.32
C GLU A 220 22.60 4.59 22.11
N LYS A 221 22.06 5.77 21.77
CA LYS A 221 20.84 6.30 22.40
C LYS A 221 19.61 5.42 22.12
N LEU A 222 19.59 4.75 20.97
CA LEU A 222 18.50 3.87 20.54
C LEU A 222 18.75 2.40 20.93
N ALA A 223 20.02 1.98 21.02
CA ALA A 223 20.40 0.60 21.33
C ALA A 223 19.80 0.08 22.66
N LYS A 224 19.53 0.96 23.62
CA LYS A 224 18.86 0.62 24.90
C LYS A 224 17.43 0.06 24.72
N HIS A 225 16.78 0.33 23.59
CA HIS A 225 15.44 -0.17 23.26
C HIS A 225 15.46 -1.48 22.47
N ALA A 226 16.64 -1.89 21.99
CA ALA A 226 16.78 -3.14 21.26
C ALA A 226 16.78 -4.34 22.22
N LYS A 227 16.09 -5.40 21.83
CA LYS A 227 16.16 -6.72 22.47
C LYS A 227 16.89 -7.64 21.51
N ASP A 228 17.96 -8.29 21.98
CA ASP A 228 18.81 -9.15 21.17
C ASP A 228 19.33 -8.48 19.88
N GLY A 229 19.62 -7.17 19.97
CA GLY A 229 20.10 -6.37 18.84
C GLY A 229 19.01 -5.91 17.86
N VAL A 230 17.74 -6.25 18.12
CA VAL A 230 16.61 -5.86 17.26
C VAL A 230 15.71 -4.87 17.99
N LEU A 231 15.45 -3.72 17.35
CA LEU A 231 14.49 -2.72 17.84
C LEU A 231 13.18 -2.86 17.08
N MET A 232 12.14 -3.30 17.79
CA MET A 232 10.78 -3.44 17.27
C MET A 232 9.89 -2.33 17.82
N MET A 233 9.14 -1.68 16.94
CA MET A 233 8.13 -0.67 17.26
C MET A 233 6.74 -1.24 16.97
N GLU A 234 5.93 -1.39 18.01
CA GLU A 234 4.54 -1.83 17.89
C GLU A 234 3.63 -0.68 17.43
N ASN A 235 2.59 -1.01 16.66
CA ASN A 235 1.59 -0.06 16.16
C ASN A 235 2.17 1.16 15.44
N THR A 236 3.34 1.00 14.81
CA THR A 236 4.06 2.09 14.15
C THR A 236 4.10 1.81 12.66
N LEU A 237 3.33 2.58 11.90
CA LEU A 237 3.19 2.47 10.44
C LEU A 237 3.67 3.71 9.70
N SER A 238 3.72 4.87 10.36
CA SER A 238 4.04 6.14 9.70
C SER A 238 5.33 6.75 10.25
N ARG A 239 6.35 6.91 9.40
CA ARG A 239 7.52 7.72 9.74
C ARG A 239 7.13 9.12 10.20
N LYS A 240 6.29 9.83 9.44
CA LYS A 240 5.95 11.23 9.73
C LYS A 240 5.15 11.41 11.03
N LYS A 241 4.16 10.56 11.26
CA LYS A 241 3.23 10.72 12.41
C LYS A 241 3.73 10.03 13.68
N GLN A 242 4.56 8.99 13.58
CA GLN A 242 4.90 8.12 14.70
C GLN A 242 6.41 7.91 14.83
N GLY A 243 7.08 7.41 13.79
CA GLY A 243 8.51 7.06 13.85
C GLY A 243 9.43 8.25 14.16
N TRP A 244 9.29 9.33 13.40
CA TRP A 244 10.09 10.55 13.59
C TRP A 244 9.82 11.24 14.93
N PRO A 245 8.56 11.50 15.35
CA PRO A 245 8.29 12.03 16.70
C PRO A 245 8.88 11.19 17.83
N TRP A 246 8.84 9.86 17.71
CA TRP A 246 9.46 8.96 18.69
C TRP A 246 10.99 9.10 18.70
N LEU A 247 11.64 9.11 17.53
CA LEU A 247 13.08 9.34 17.40
C LEU A 247 13.51 10.68 18.02
N GLN A 248 12.77 11.77 17.78
CA GLN A 248 13.07 13.07 18.39
C GLN A 248 13.07 13.01 19.92
N THR A 249 12.16 12.22 20.50
CA THR A 249 12.05 12.08 21.96
C THR A 249 13.23 11.28 22.52
N GLU A 250 13.63 10.20 21.86
CA GLU A 250 14.70 9.32 22.35
C GLU A 250 16.12 9.84 22.06
N LEU A 251 16.27 10.70 21.06
CA LEU A 251 17.54 11.29 20.66
C LEU A 251 17.83 12.63 21.34
N ALA A 252 16.84 13.27 21.97
CA ALA A 252 17.02 14.46 22.80
C ALA A 252 17.99 14.17 23.95
#